data_AF-A0A7Y3FNE7-F1
#
_entry.id   AF-A0A7Y3FNE7-F1
#
_cell.length_a   1.000
_cell.length_b   1.000
_cell.length_c   1.000
_cell.angle_alpha   90.00
_cell.angle_beta   90.00
_cell.angle_gamma   90.00
#
_symmetry.space_group_name_H-M   'P 1'
#
loop_
_entity.id
_entity.type
_entity.pdbx_description
1 polymer ?
#
loop_
_entity_poly.entity_id
_entity_poly.type
_entity_poly.pdbx_seq_one_letter_code
_entity_poly.pdbx_strand_id
1 'polypeptide(L)' 'GYVYRGKAIPELDGTYFYADWCGSWVRSFEYVDGEVTEENDWTDEIGKVGQITSFGLDHDGELLILTTEGFLYRLDAVR' A
#
# COMPACT_ATOMS: atom_id res chain seq x y z
N GLY A 1 -3.23 -5.61 -6.16
CA GLY A 1 -2.88 -5.15 -4.82
C GLY A 1 -2.07 -6.21 -4.12
N TYR A 2 -1.58 -5.92 -2.92
CA TYR A 2 -0.72 -6.79 -2.11
C TYR A 2 -1.11 -6.68 -0.64
N VAL A 3 -0.87 -7.75 0.12
CA VAL A 3 -1.04 -7.74 1.58
C VAL A 3 0.28 -7.33 2.23
N TYR A 4 0.26 -6.33 3.11
CA TYR A 4 1.42 -5.93 3.89
C TYR A 4 1.80 -7.04 4.88
N ARG A 5 3.09 -7.37 4.94
CA ARG A 5 3.66 -8.43 5.82
C ARG A 5 4.94 -7.99 6.53
N GLY A 6 5.20 -6.69 6.49
CA GLY A 6 6.39 -6.10 7.07
C GLY A 6 6.30 -6.03 8.58
N LYS A 7 7.43 -5.71 9.20
CA LYS A 7 7.52 -5.53 10.66
C LYS A 7 7.78 -4.09 11.04
N ALA A 8 8.08 -3.22 10.08
CA ALA A 8 8.31 -1.80 10.34
C ALA A 8 7.04 -1.07 10.76
N ILE A 9 5.87 -1.53 10.31
CA ILE A 9 4.55 -0.94 10.59
C ILE A 9 3.59 -2.06 11.06
N PRO A 10 3.73 -2.57 12.31
CA PRO A 10 2.98 -3.72 12.78
C PRO A 10 1.45 -3.58 12.70
N GLU A 11 0.94 -2.35 12.78
CA GLU A 11 -0.48 -2.02 12.65
C GLU A 11 -1.07 -2.27 11.25
N LEU A 12 -0.23 -2.55 10.24
CA LEU A 12 -0.67 -2.90 8.88
C LEU A 12 -0.56 -4.39 8.57
N ASP A 13 -0.16 -5.24 9.52
CA ASP A 13 -0.01 -6.68 9.26
C ASP A 13 -1.34 -7.30 8.79
N GLY A 14 -1.33 -7.88 7.59
CA GLY A 14 -2.53 -8.47 6.99
C GLY A 14 -3.42 -7.50 6.21
N THR A 15 -3.15 -6.20 6.24
CA THR A 15 -3.87 -5.18 5.48
C THR A 15 -3.60 -5.30 3.97
N TYR A 16 -4.65 -5.33 3.14
CA TYR A 16 -4.55 -5.40 1.68
C TYR A 16 -4.55 -4.01 1.06
N PHE A 17 -3.53 -3.68 0.27
CA PHE A 17 -3.35 -2.42 -0.43
C PHE A 17 -3.69 -2.51 -1.92
N TYR A 18 -4.34 -1.48 -2.45
CA TYR A 18 -4.68 -1.33 -3.85
C TYR A 18 -4.69 0.15 -4.25
N ALA A 19 -4.63 0.39 -5.56
CA ALA A 19 -4.54 1.74 -6.12
C ALA A 19 -5.29 1.82 -7.44
N ASP A 20 -5.58 3.05 -7.85
CA ASP A 20 -6.05 3.36 -9.18
C ASP A 20 -4.99 4.14 -9.97
N TRP A 21 -4.76 3.66 -11.20
CA TRP A 21 -3.80 4.25 -12.11
C TRP A 21 -4.18 5.68 -12.51
N CYS A 22 -5.45 5.89 -12.84
CA CYS A 22 -5.93 7.15 -13.42
C CYS A 22 -6.10 8.23 -12.35
N GLY A 23 -6.75 7.87 -11.24
CA GLY A 23 -7.04 8.73 -10.11
C GLY A 23 -5.86 8.91 -9.17
N SER A 24 -4.84 8.05 -9.25
CA SER A 24 -3.63 8.11 -8.41
C SER A 24 -3.93 8.08 -6.90
N TRP A 25 -4.99 7.38 -6.50
CA TRP A 25 -5.30 7.12 -5.09
C TRP A 25 -4.72 5.78 -4.64
N VAL A 26 -4.47 5.67 -3.33
CA VAL A 26 -4.04 4.44 -2.66
C VAL A 26 -4.98 4.17 -1.50
N ARG A 27 -5.50 2.94 -1.43
CA ARG A 27 -6.45 2.53 -0.41
C ARG A 27 -6.08 1.18 0.15
N SER A 28 -6.64 0.88 1.30
CA SER A 28 -6.53 -0.42 1.91
C SER A 28 -7.79 -0.87 2.61
N PHE A 29 -7.82 -2.15 2.94
CA PHE A 29 -8.80 -2.73 3.85
C PHE A 29 -8.23 -3.98 4.52
N GLU A 30 -8.86 -4.42 5.59
CA GLU A 30 -8.70 -5.76 6.15
C GLU A 30 -9.86 -6.66 5.74
N TYR A 31 -9.56 -7.95 5.52
CA TYR A 31 -10.57 -8.94 5.20
C TYR A 31 -10.68 -9.96 6.33
N VAL A 32 -11.75 -9.84 7.12
CA VAL A 32 -11.96 -10.61 8.35
C VAL A 32 -13.31 -11.31 8.27
N ASP A 33 -13.33 -12.62 8.53
CA ASP A 33 -14.54 -13.44 8.56
C ASP A 33 -15.46 -13.34 7.33
N GLY A 34 -14.86 -13.08 6.16
CA GLY A 34 -15.59 -13.00 4.89
C GLY A 34 -16.06 -11.59 4.53
N GLU A 35 -15.76 -10.59 5.36
CA GLU A 35 -16.19 -9.20 5.17
C GLU A 35 -15.00 -8.24 5.07
N VAL A 36 -15.22 -7.11 4.38
CA VAL A 36 -14.27 -6.00 4.28
C VAL A 36 -14.45 -5.10 5.50
N THR A 37 -13.34 -4.77 6.16
CA THR A 37 -13.26 -3.98 7.40
C THR A 37 -12.09 -3.01 7.31
N GLU A 38 -12.03 -2.01 8.22
CA GLU A 38 -10.90 -1.07 8.33
C GLU A 38 -10.46 -0.46 6.98
N GLU A 39 -11.44 -0.01 6.19
CA GLU A 39 -11.17 0.67 4.92
C GLU A 39 -10.45 2.00 5.20
N ASN A 40 -9.31 2.22 4.54
CA ASN A 40 -8.55 3.46 4.68
C ASN A 40 -8.11 4.03 3.33
N ASP A 41 -8.07 5.36 3.23
CA ASP A 41 -7.54 6.10 2.09
C ASP A 41 -6.23 6.78 2.49
N TRP A 42 -5.14 6.41 1.84
CA TRP A 42 -3.77 6.85 2.15
C TRP A 42 -3.25 7.91 1.18
N THR A 43 -4.12 8.41 0.30
CA THR A 43 -3.72 9.25 -0.84
C THR A 43 -2.99 10.51 -0.39
N ASP A 44 -3.43 11.10 0.72
CA ASP A 44 -2.83 12.33 1.24
C ASP A 44 -1.52 12.05 2.00
N GLU A 45 -1.45 10.95 2.75
CA GLU A 45 -0.29 10.52 3.54
C GLU A 45 0.89 10.06 2.67
N ILE A 46 0.60 9.31 1.60
CA ILE A 46 1.61 8.86 0.63
C ILE A 46 2.05 10.03 -0.27
N GLY A 47 1.14 10.98 -0.52
CA GLY A 47 1.38 12.10 -1.40
C GLY A 47 1.55 11.69 -2.87
N LYS A 48 2.14 12.58 -3.66
CA LYS A 48 2.25 12.39 -5.11
C LYS A 48 3.43 11.50 -5.48
N VAL A 49 3.15 10.20 -5.63
CA VAL A 49 4.14 9.22 -6.10
C VAL A 49 4.09 8.97 -7.62
N GLY A 50 3.04 9.40 -8.33
CA GLY A 50 2.87 9.21 -9.78
C GLY A 50 1.80 8.17 -10.12
N GLN A 51 1.78 7.67 -11.35
CA GLN A 51 0.80 6.65 -11.76
C GLN A 51 1.23 5.26 -11.28
N ILE A 52 0.52 4.74 -10.28
CA ILE A 52 0.85 3.46 -9.65
C ILE A 52 0.47 2.31 -10.59
N THR A 53 1.46 1.51 -10.95
CA THR A 53 1.36 0.37 -11.87
C THR A 53 1.14 -0.95 -11.13
N SER A 54 1.75 -1.08 -9.95
CA SER A 54 1.78 -2.31 -9.16
C SER A 54 2.25 -1.98 -7.75
N PHE A 55 2.10 -2.98 -6.88
CA PHE A 55 2.85 -3.05 -5.63
C PHE A 55 3.80 -4.25 -5.69
N GLY A 56 4.64 -4.39 -4.67
CA GLY A 56 5.47 -5.55 -4.40
C GLY A 56 5.77 -5.65 -2.91
N LEU A 57 6.49 -6.70 -2.51
CA LEU A 57 7.08 -6.81 -1.19
C LEU A 57 8.60 -6.95 -1.35
N ASP A 58 9.37 -6.36 -0.45
CA ASP A 58 10.79 -6.65 -0.34
C ASP A 58 11.05 -7.97 0.41
N HIS A 59 12.32 -8.27 0.70
CA HIS A 59 12.70 -9.50 1.41
C HIS A 59 12.15 -9.56 2.85
N ASP A 60 11.96 -8.41 3.47
CA ASP A 60 11.48 -8.29 4.86
C ASP A 60 9.95 -8.22 4.94
N GLY A 61 9.26 -8.19 3.79
CA GLY A 61 7.81 -8.11 3.69
C GLY A 61 7.26 -6.67 3.67
N GLU A 62 8.13 -5.66 3.57
CA GLU A 62 7.73 -4.26 3.49
C GLU A 62 7.13 -3.95 2.11
N LEU A 63 6.08 -3.14 2.10
CA LEU A 63 5.34 -2.83 0.87
C LEU A 63 6.14 -1.87 -0.02
N LEU A 64 6.22 -2.25 -1.29
CA LEU A 64 6.80 -1.45 -2.36
C LEU A 64 5.71 -0.93 -3.30
N ILE A 65 5.85 0.29 -3.78
CA ILE A 65 4.98 0.94 -4.77
C ILE A 65 5.77 1.16 -6.05
N LEU A 66 5.23 0.70 -7.18
CA LEU A 66 5.85 0.81 -8.51
C LEU A 66 5.07 1.78 -9.37
N THR A 67 5.76 2.68 -10.07
CA THR A 67 5.11 3.70 -10.88
C THR A 67 5.55 3.65 -12.34
N THR A 68 4.72 4.19 -13.24
CA THR A 68 4.98 4.15 -14.69
C THR A 68 6.24 4.93 -15.09
N GLU A 69 6.62 5.89 -14.26
CA GLU A 69 7.83 6.71 -14.40
C GLU A 69 9.11 5.91 -14.10
N GLY A 70 8.99 4.65 -13.66
CA GLY A 70 10.13 3.78 -13.37
C GLY A 70 10.65 3.91 -11.93
N PHE A 71 9.88 4.53 -11.03
CA PHE A 71 10.24 4.62 -9.63
C PHE A 71 9.73 3.42 -8.82
N LEU A 72 10.52 3.07 -7.81
CA LEU A 72 10.20 2.09 -6.79
C LEU A 72 10.30 2.80 -5.43
N TYR A 73 9.18 2.91 -4.73
CA TYR A 73 9.09 3.48 -3.39
C TYR A 73 8.86 2.36 -2.38
N ARG A 74 9.35 2.53 -1.15
CA ARG A 74 8.96 1.71 0.01
C ARG A 74 8.01 2.52 0.88
N LEU A 75 6.96 1.88 1.37
CA LEU A 75 6.08 2.46 2.38
C LEU A 75 6.80 2.45 3.74
N ASP A 76 6.95 3.62 4.35
CA ASP A 76 7.56 3.79 5.67
C ASP A 76 6.64 4.62 6.57
N ALA A 77 6.59 4.30 7.86
CA ALA A 77 5.85 5.10 8.83
C ALA A 77 6.52 6.46 9.05
N VAL A 78 5.71 7.51 9.15
CA VAL A 78 6.17 8.84 9.55
C VAL A 78 6.35 8.84 11.08
N ARG A 79 7.53 9.28 11.54
CA ARG A 79 7.82 9.45 12.97
C ARG A 79 7.25 10.74 13.53
#